data_AF-A0AAV0CK09-F1
#
_entry.id   AF-A0AAV0CK09-F1
#
_cell.length_a   1.000
_cell.length_b   1.000
_cell.length_c   1.000
_cell.angle_alpha   90.00
_cell.angle_beta   90.00
_cell.angle_gamma   90.00
#
_symmetry.space_group_name_H-M   'P 1'
#
loop_
_entity.id
_entity.type
_entity.pdbx_description
1 polymer ?
#
loop_
_entity_poly.entity_id
_entity_poly.type
_entity_poly.pdbx_seq_one_letter_code
_entity_poly.pdbx_strand_id
1 'polypeptide(L)'
;MNVFLLPHELCKEIEVLMNGFWWLGKAGKGIRWRDWDFLCKPKKTGGMGFRRLRHFNIAMLAKQAWRLLSEPNSLVGRVFRARYYPGGNFLKAKLGNNPSFCVEEFV
;
A
#
# COMPACT_ATOMS: atom_id res chain seq x y z
N MET A 1 1.77 -8.56 3.40
CA MET A 1 1.04 -8.53 2.13
C MET A 1 -0.12 -7.58 2.32
N ASN A 2 -0.13 -6.43 1.63
CA ASN A 2 -1.22 -5.46 1.74
C ASN A 2 -2.10 -5.58 0.47
N VAL A 3 -3.42 -5.67 0.65
CA VAL A 3 -4.41 -5.88 -0.41
C VAL A 3 -5.45 -4.74 -0.48
N PHE A 4 -5.29 -3.70 0.34
CA PHE A 4 -6.20 -2.56 0.40
C PHE A 4 -5.48 -1.27 0.07
N LEU A 5 -6.14 -0.35 -0.63
CA LEU A 5 -5.69 1.02 -0.74
C LEU A 5 -5.99 1.74 0.58
N LEU A 6 -4.95 2.11 1.31
CA LEU A 6 -5.13 2.79 2.59
C LEU A 6 -5.55 4.25 2.36
N PRO A 7 -6.56 4.79 3.06
CA PRO A 7 -6.92 6.19 2.97
C PRO A 7 -5.71 7.11 3.14
N HIS A 8 -5.71 8.25 2.43
CA HIS A 8 -4.55 9.14 2.46
C HIS A 8 -4.29 9.70 3.86
N GLU A 9 -5.35 10.06 4.59
CA GLU A 9 -5.25 10.57 5.95
C GLU A 9 -4.73 9.51 6.92
N LEU A 10 -5.20 8.26 6.83
CA LEU A 10 -4.64 7.16 7.61
C LEU A 10 -3.13 6.97 7.34
N CYS A 11 -2.70 7.09 6.07
CA CYS A 11 -1.28 7.02 5.75
C CYS A 11 -0.50 8.14 6.47
N LYS A 12 -1.01 9.38 6.44
CA LYS A 12 -0.37 10.53 7.10
C LYS A 12 -0.31 10.35 8.61
N GLU A 13 -1.40 9.91 9.23
CA GLU A 13 -1.46 9.65 10.68
C GLU A 13 -0.40 8.62 11.10
N ILE A 14 -0.27 7.53 10.33
CA ILE A 14 0.77 6.53 10.59
C ILE A 14 2.16 7.13 10.40
N GLU A 15 2.40 7.93 9.35
CA GLU A 15 3.69 8.60 9.14
C GLU A 15 4.04 9.57 10.29
N VAL A 16 3.06 10.27 10.86
CA VAL A 16 3.25 11.11 12.06
C VAL A 16 3.66 10.27 13.27
N LEU A 17 3.02 9.12 13.46
CA LEU A 17 3.40 8.17 14.51
C LEU A 17 4.80 7.59 14.29
N MET A 18 5.15 7.24 13.05
CA MET A 18 6.48 6.75 12.68
C MET A 18 7.56 7.82 12.93
N ASN A 19 7.27 9.08 12.58
CA ASN A 19 8.18 10.19 12.85
C ASN A 19 8.33 10.46 14.36
N GLY A 20 7.23 10.32 15.10
CA GLY A 20 7.23 10.34 16.55
C GLY A 20 8.10 9.23 17.14
N PHE A 21 7.90 7.98 16.72
CA PHE A 21 8.69 6.83 17.14
C PHE A 21 10.19 7.02 16.84
N TRP A 22 10.52 7.63 15.72
CA TRP A 22 11.91 7.85 15.31
C TRP A 22 12.65 8.87 16.19
N TRP A 23 11.99 9.96 16.58
CA TRP A 23 12.65 11.07 17.29
C TRP A 23 12.34 11.18 18.77
N LEU A 24 11.17 10.72 19.19
CA LEU A 24 10.70 10.89 20.56
C LEU A 24 11.20 9.73 21.43
N GLY A 25 11.66 10.05 22.63
CA GLY A 25 12.04 9.08 23.64
C GLY A 25 10.83 8.47 24.36
N LYS A 26 11.10 7.82 25.49
CA LYS A 26 10.06 7.20 26.34
C LYS A 26 8.96 8.23 26.69
N ALA A 27 7.71 7.77 26.67
CA ALA A 27 6.52 8.59 26.88
C ALA A 27 6.31 9.73 25.85
N GLY A 28 6.88 9.61 24.64
CA GLY A 28 6.67 10.60 23.56
C GLY A 28 7.36 11.95 23.81
N LYS A 29 8.33 12.00 24.72
CA LYS A 29 9.10 13.22 25.02
C LYS A 29 10.32 13.32 24.12
N GLY A 30 10.52 14.46 23.46
CA GLY A 30 11.68 14.71 22.60
C GLY A 30 11.40 15.76 21.54
N ILE A 31 12.41 16.05 20.72
CA ILE A 31 12.32 17.03 19.62
C ILE A 31 12.32 16.28 18.29
N ARG A 32 11.34 16.57 17.44
CA ARG A 32 11.35 16.13 16.04
C ARG A 32 12.30 17.03 15.24
N TRP A 33 13.51 16.56 14.98
CA TRP A 33 14.54 17.34 14.29
C TRP A 33 14.26 17.58 12.81
N ARG A 34 13.52 16.65 12.17
CA ARG A 34 13.11 16.74 10.76
C ARG A 34 11.72 16.15 10.57
N ASP A 35 11.03 16.64 9.55
CA ASP A 35 9.78 16.04 9.09
C ASP A 35 10.01 14.66 8.42
N TRP A 36 8.93 13.91 8.28
CA TRP A 36 8.98 12.58 7.66
C TRP A 36 9.35 12.65 6.18
N ASP A 37 8.94 13.72 5.50
CA ASP A 37 9.18 13.96 4.08
C ASP A 37 10.67 14.08 3.75
N PHE A 38 11.42 14.77 4.61
CA PHE A 38 12.87 14.90 4.55
C PHE A 38 13.55 13.56 4.83
N LEU A 39 13.09 12.82 5.84
CA LEU A 39 13.62 11.49 6.14
C LEU A 39 13.41 10.50 4.98
N CYS A 40 12.34 10.68 4.21
CA CYS A 40 12.07 9.88 3.01
C CYS A 40 13.01 10.19 1.82
N LYS A 41 13.74 11.31 1.84
CA LYS A 41 14.70 11.63 0.78
C LYS A 41 15.86 10.60 0.77
N PRO A 42 16.48 10.35 -0.39
CA PRO A 42 17.66 9.50 -0.47
C PRO A 42 18.80 9.95 0.44
N LYS A 43 19.62 8.99 0.91
CA LYS A 43 20.82 9.27 1.73
C LYS A 43 21.80 10.21 1.03
N LYS A 44 21.96 10.08 -0.30
CA LYS A 44 22.79 10.99 -1.11
C LYS A 44 22.37 12.46 -1.07
N THR A 45 21.14 12.75 -0.66
CA THR A 45 20.59 14.11 -0.49
C THR A 45 20.38 14.49 0.97
N GLY A 46 21.01 13.76 1.90
CA GLY A 46 20.94 14.03 3.35
C GLY A 46 19.69 13.50 4.06
N GLY A 47 18.81 12.77 3.37
CA GLY A 47 17.70 12.05 4.00
C GLY A 47 18.12 10.67 4.52
N MET A 48 17.16 9.85 4.95
CA MET A 48 17.41 8.51 5.47
C MET A 48 16.99 7.38 4.51
N GLY A 49 16.34 7.71 3.40
CA GLY A 49 15.82 6.76 2.43
C GLY A 49 14.58 6.02 2.93
N PHE A 50 13.83 6.60 3.87
CA PHE A 50 12.54 6.05 4.29
C PHE A 50 11.52 6.10 3.17
N ARG A 51 10.47 5.30 3.29
CA ARG A 51 9.41 5.21 2.28
C ARG A 51 8.19 5.97 2.77
N ARG A 52 7.61 6.79 1.89
CA ARG A 52 6.25 7.28 2.08
C ARG A 52 5.28 6.10 2.03
N LEU A 53 4.43 5.99 3.03
CA LEU A 53 3.54 4.86 3.24
C LEU A 53 2.52 4.74 2.12
N ARG A 54 1.97 5.85 1.63
CA ARG A 54 1.04 5.86 0.51
C ARG A 54 1.65 5.29 -0.77
N HIS A 55 2.85 5.73 -1.14
CA HIS A 55 3.54 5.20 -2.33
C HIS A 55 3.91 3.72 -2.15
N PHE A 56 4.34 3.35 -0.96
CA PHE A 56 4.65 1.94 -0.67
C PHE A 56 3.40 1.06 -0.72
N ASN A 57 2.24 1.55 -0.25
CA ASN A 57 0.96 0.87 -0.34
C ASN A 57 0.53 0.65 -1.80
N ILE A 58 0.60 1.69 -2.64
CA ILE A 58 0.32 1.57 -4.08
C ILE A 58 1.27 0.55 -4.73
N ALA A 59 2.57 0.60 -4.42
CA ALA A 59 3.54 -0.36 -4.96
C ALA A 59 3.23 -1.81 -4.52
N MET A 60 2.74 -2.01 -3.29
CA MET A 60 2.30 -3.33 -2.82
C MET A 60 1.06 -3.82 -3.58
N LEU A 61 0.10 -2.94 -3.87
CA LEU A 61 -1.07 -3.28 -4.67
C LEU A 61 -0.68 -3.64 -6.10
N ALA A 62 0.17 -2.83 -6.74
CA ALA A 62 0.69 -3.12 -8.08
C ALA A 62 1.42 -4.47 -8.13
N LYS A 63 2.16 -4.84 -7.07
CA LYS A 63 2.78 -6.16 -6.95
C LYS A 63 1.74 -7.30 -6.88
N GLN A 64 0.59 -7.08 -6.23
CA GLN A 64 -0.49 -8.09 -6.22
C GLN A 64 -1.18 -8.19 -7.58
N ALA A 65 -1.51 -7.07 -8.21
CA ALA A 65 -2.07 -7.02 -9.55
C ALA A 65 -1.16 -7.75 -10.55
N TRP A 66 0.15 -7.49 -10.48
CA TRP A 66 1.14 -8.18 -11.31
C TRP A 66 1.15 -9.71 -11.11
N ARG A 67 0.96 -10.18 -9.87
CA ARG A 67 0.86 -11.62 -9.58
C ARG A 67 -0.42 -12.24 -10.15
N LEU A 68 -1.54 -11.54 -10.07
CA LEU A 68 -2.80 -12.01 -10.68
C LEU A 68 -2.69 -12.13 -12.21
N LEU A 69 -1.86 -11.30 -12.84
CA LEU A 69 -1.56 -11.35 -14.27
C LEU A 69 -0.55 -12.44 -14.63
N SER A 70 0.54 -12.54 -13.87
CA SER A 70 1.66 -13.42 -14.20
C SER A 70 1.40 -14.87 -13.80
N GLU A 71 0.60 -15.11 -12.75
CA GLU A 71 0.33 -16.43 -12.20
C GLU A 71 -1.18 -16.66 -11.96
N PRO A 72 -1.99 -16.70 -13.04
CA PRO A 72 -3.45 -16.80 -12.94
C PRO A 72 -3.93 -18.14 -12.36
N ASN A 73 -3.09 -19.18 -12.43
CA ASN A 73 -3.40 -20.52 -11.93
C ASN A 73 -3.03 -20.73 -10.46
N SER A 74 -2.40 -19.74 -9.80
CA SER A 74 -2.22 -19.75 -8.34
C SER A 74 -3.57 -19.89 -7.62
N LEU A 75 -3.57 -20.40 -6.40
CA LEU A 75 -4.81 -20.53 -5.61
C LEU A 75 -5.55 -19.19 -5.50
N VAL A 76 -4.83 -18.11 -5.24
CA VAL A 76 -5.37 -16.75 -5.16
C VAL A 76 -5.92 -16.31 -6.52
N GLY A 77 -5.18 -16.53 -7.62
CA GLY A 77 -5.64 -16.21 -8.97
C GLY A 77 -6.93 -16.92 -9.36
N ARG A 78 -7.05 -18.21 -9.02
CA ARG A 78 -8.25 -19.02 -9.26
C ARG A 78 -9.46 -18.53 -8.44
N VAL A 79 -9.26 -18.21 -7.16
CA VAL A 79 -10.32 -17.67 -6.29
C VAL A 79 -10.78 -16.30 -6.78
N PHE A 80 -9.84 -15.41 -7.12
CA PHE A 80 -10.18 -14.08 -7.65
C PHE A 80 -10.89 -14.18 -9.00
N ARG A 81 -10.45 -15.07 -9.89
CA ARG A 81 -11.12 -15.32 -11.17
C ARG A 81 -12.54 -15.80 -10.96
N ALA A 82 -12.75 -16.82 -10.15
CA ALA A 82 -14.08 -17.37 -9.90
C ALA A 82 -15.04 -16.32 -9.33
N ARG A 83 -14.55 -15.42 -8.47
CA ARG A 83 -15.38 -14.40 -7.81
C ARG A 83 -15.63 -13.15 -8.64
N TYR A 84 -14.62 -12.62 -9.33
CA TYR A 84 -14.67 -11.26 -9.90
C TYR A 84 -14.61 -11.21 -11.43
N TYR A 85 -14.06 -12.24 -12.08
CA TYR A 85 -13.94 -12.27 -13.55
C TYR A 85 -14.01 -13.71 -14.10
N PRO A 86 -15.13 -14.45 -13.86
CA PRO A 86 -15.21 -15.88 -14.18
C PRO A 86 -15.04 -16.17 -15.68
N GLY A 87 -15.61 -15.31 -16.55
CA GLY A 87 -15.52 -15.41 -18.01
C GLY A 87 -14.38 -14.62 -18.65
N GLY A 88 -13.48 -14.02 -17.86
CA GLY A 88 -12.49 -13.07 -18.35
C GLY A 88 -11.11 -13.23 -17.74
N ASN A 89 -10.31 -12.17 -17.88
CA ASN A 89 -9.03 -12.02 -17.23
C ASN A 89 -9.07 -10.80 -16.27
N PHE A 90 -8.05 -10.66 -15.44
CA PHE A 90 -7.98 -9.58 -14.45
C PHE A 90 -8.13 -8.17 -15.06
N LEU A 91 -7.55 -7.92 -16.24
CA LEU A 91 -7.64 -6.61 -16.92
C LEU A 91 -9.04 -6.27 -17.45
N LYS A 92 -9.88 -7.29 -17.66
CA LYS A 92 -11.26 -7.15 -18.11
C LYS A 92 -12.26 -7.29 -16.96
N ALA A 93 -11.78 -7.38 -15.72
CA ALA A 93 -12.65 -7.40 -14.55
C ALA A 93 -13.49 -6.12 -14.51
N LYS A 94 -14.75 -6.26 -14.11
CA LYS A 94 -15.67 -5.14 -13.91
C LYS A 94 -16.23 -5.21 -12.50
N LEU A 95 -16.57 -4.05 -11.95
CA LEU A 95 -17.22 -3.99 -10.65
C LEU A 95 -18.61 -4.65 -10.76
N GLY A 96 -18.78 -5.78 -10.08
CA GLY A 96 -20.06 -6.49 -10.04
C GLY A 96 -21.03 -5.86 -9.02
N ASN A 97 -22.17 -6.50 -8.78
CA ASN A 97 -23.21 -5.99 -7.88
C ASN A 97 -22.84 -6.06 -6.38
N ASN A 98 -21.78 -6.80 -6.01
CA ASN A 98 -21.30 -6.93 -4.63
C ASN A 98 -19.77 -7.03 -4.62
N PRO A 99 -19.07 -5.92 -4.96
CA PRO A 99 -17.63 -5.92 -4.96
C PRO A 99 -17.11 -6.00 -3.52
N SER A 100 -15.87 -6.45 -3.38
CA SER A 100 -15.16 -6.26 -2.11
C SER A 100 -14.26 -5.04 -2.21
N PHE A 101 -13.94 -4.43 -1.06
CA PHE A 101 -12.93 -3.38 -0.97
C PHE A 101 -11.59 -3.76 -1.59
N CYS A 102 -11.24 -5.05 -1.65
CA CYS A 102 -10.02 -5.48 -2.33
C CYS A 102 -10.07 -5.21 -3.83
N VAL A 103 -11.23 -5.31 -4.47
CA VAL A 103 -11.37 -5.25 -5.95
C VAL A 103 -11.86 -3.91 -6.46
N GLU A 104 -12.59 -3.14 -5.65
CA GLU A 104 -12.91 -1.72 -5.94
C GLU A 104 -11.64 -0.91 -6.23
N GLU A 105 -10.53 -1.25 -5.59
CA GLU A 105 -9.27 -0.53 -5.74
C GLU A 105 -8.44 -0.97 -6.97
N PHE A 106 -8.85 -2.06 -7.64
CA PHE A 106 -8.17 -2.60 -8.82
C PHE A 106 -8.94 -2.40 -10.13
N VAL A 107 -10.23 -2.07 -10.08
CA VAL A 107 -11.16 -2.02 -11.22
C VAL A 107 -11.83 -0.66 -11.29
#